data_AF-A0A2G9YBL3-F1
#
_entry.id   AF-A0A2G9YBL3-F1
#
_cell.length_a   1.000
_cell.length_b   1.000
_cell.length_c   1.000
_cell.angle_alpha   90.00
_cell.angle_beta   90.00
_cell.angle_gamma   90.00
#
_symmetry.space_group_name_H-M   'P 1'
#
loop_
_entity.id
_entity.type
_entity.pdbx_description
1 polymer ?
#
loop_
_entity_poly.entity_id
_entity_poly.type
_entity_poly.pdbx_seq_one_letter_code
_entity_poly.pdbx_strand_id
1 'polypeptide(L)'
;VYQSRRWDHHFLTAKKLVEAGMIGEVFETQIDFGNYAHPGTWWRSDKEISGGILYDWGAHCLDWMLQVVKDKVVSVSGYIQKRVWQIVTNEDHFRVVLRFQNGAVANFCNSSICALANPVGWRILGRQGAIHFPTVFDQEADLTTILDGKPVITKVPAEPDDWPAFYRNLADHLHYGVPLACQPEDSARVIGIISKAEESAKAKKELPFNDKYFK
;
A
#
# COMPACT_ATOMS: atom_id res chain seq x y z
N VAL A 1 -16.75 4.91 -1.61
CA VAL A 1 -16.07 3.61 -1.37
C VAL A 1 -15.50 3.62 0.04
N TYR A 2 -15.43 2.47 0.73
CA TYR A 2 -15.00 2.40 2.13
C TYR A 2 -13.49 2.11 2.24
N GLN A 3 -12.65 3.14 2.09
CA GLN A 3 -11.20 3.08 2.35
C GLN A 3 -10.89 3.66 3.74
N SER A 4 -11.49 3.09 4.78
CA SER A 4 -11.35 3.59 6.16
C SER A 4 -9.94 3.46 6.74
N ARG A 5 -9.09 2.64 6.12
CA ARG A 5 -7.68 2.50 6.49
C ARG A 5 -6.80 3.70 6.12
N ARG A 6 -7.37 4.72 5.48
CA ARG A 6 -6.73 6.06 5.37
C ARG A 6 -6.70 6.82 6.70
N TRP A 7 -7.24 6.24 7.76
CA TRP A 7 -7.19 6.79 9.12
C TRP A 7 -6.47 5.85 10.10
N ASP A 8 -5.70 4.89 9.58
CA ASP A 8 -4.76 4.11 10.39
C ASP A 8 -3.57 5.01 10.75
N HIS A 9 -3.07 4.89 11.99
CA HIS A 9 -1.99 5.70 12.57
C HIS A 9 -0.76 5.81 11.68
N HIS A 10 -0.28 4.68 11.15
CA HIS A 10 0.93 4.62 10.33
C HIS A 10 0.73 5.36 9.00
N PHE A 11 -0.45 5.25 8.38
CA PHE A 11 -0.80 5.99 7.17
C PHE A 11 -0.91 7.49 7.43
N LEU A 12 -1.62 7.89 8.48
CA LEU A 12 -1.75 9.30 8.86
C LEU A 12 -0.37 9.94 9.11
N THR A 13 0.49 9.21 9.82
CA THR A 13 1.88 9.64 10.11
C THR A 13 2.71 9.75 8.84
N ALA A 14 2.72 8.71 8.00
CA ALA A 14 3.45 8.70 6.74
C ALA A 14 3.01 9.86 5.83
N LYS A 15 1.69 10.03 5.67
CA LYS A 15 1.11 11.11 4.88
C LYS A 15 1.53 12.47 5.41
N LYS A 16 1.42 12.71 6.72
CA LYS A 16 1.84 13.96 7.37
C LYS A 16 3.32 14.26 7.12
N LEU A 17 4.21 13.29 7.30
CA LEU A 17 5.65 13.47 7.12
C LEU A 17 6.03 13.75 5.66
N VAL A 18 5.37 13.06 4.71
CA VAL A 18 5.56 13.30 3.26
C VAL A 18 5.03 14.67 2.86
N GLU A 19 3.82 15.04 3.29
CA GLU A 19 3.20 16.34 2.97
C GLU A 19 3.92 17.52 3.63
N ALA A 20 4.55 17.31 4.78
CA ALA A 20 5.45 18.28 5.41
C ALA A 20 6.80 18.43 4.69
N GLY A 21 7.09 17.59 3.69
CA GLY A 21 8.33 17.65 2.90
C GLY A 21 9.57 17.11 3.64
N MET A 22 9.40 16.37 4.75
CA MET A 22 10.51 15.94 5.61
C MET A 22 11.54 15.05 4.92
N ILE A 23 11.14 14.37 3.84
CA ILE A 23 12.00 13.46 3.05
C ILE A 23 12.19 13.92 1.60
N GLY A 24 11.68 15.09 1.22
CA GLY A 24 11.67 15.57 -0.16
C GLY A 24 10.78 14.73 -1.10
N GLU A 25 11.10 14.74 -2.40
CA GLU A 25 10.36 13.96 -3.41
C GLU A 25 10.55 12.45 -3.19
N VAL A 26 9.44 11.71 -3.11
CA VAL A 26 9.43 10.25 -2.95
C VAL A 26 9.79 9.59 -4.28
N PHE A 27 10.82 8.75 -4.28
CA PHE A 27 11.23 7.96 -5.45
C PHE A 27 10.98 6.47 -5.27
N GLU A 28 10.77 5.99 -4.05
CA GLU A 28 10.44 4.59 -3.80
C GLU A 28 9.54 4.40 -2.58
N THR A 29 8.57 3.51 -2.66
CA THR A 29 7.82 3.01 -1.49
C THR A 29 7.73 1.49 -1.55
N GLN A 30 7.97 0.82 -0.44
CA GLN A 30 7.89 -0.63 -0.33
C GLN A 30 7.08 -1.04 0.90
N ILE A 31 6.13 -1.94 0.70
CA ILE A 31 5.40 -2.62 1.78
C ILE A 31 5.61 -4.11 1.58
N ASP A 32 6.29 -4.76 2.52
CA ASP A 32 6.31 -6.22 2.59
C ASP A 32 5.88 -6.64 3.99
N PHE A 33 4.82 -7.44 4.08
CA PHE A 33 4.44 -8.13 5.30
C PHE A 33 3.90 -9.52 4.99
N GLY A 34 3.95 -10.38 5.99
CA GLY A 34 3.62 -11.78 5.82
C GLY A 34 3.93 -12.55 7.07
N ASN A 35 3.55 -13.81 7.05
CA ASN A 35 3.86 -14.77 8.10
C ASN A 35 4.06 -16.14 7.45
N TYR A 36 4.38 -17.14 8.26
CA TYR A 36 4.36 -18.54 7.85
C TYR A 36 3.20 -19.23 8.57
N ALA A 37 1.98 -18.98 8.09
CA ALA A 37 0.78 -19.52 8.69
C ALA A 37 -0.22 -19.94 7.62
N HIS A 38 -0.88 -21.07 7.89
CA HIS A 38 -1.98 -21.52 7.05
C HIS A 38 -3.11 -20.48 7.08
N PRO A 39 -3.62 -20.01 5.93
CA PRO A 39 -4.78 -19.12 5.88
C PRO A 39 -6.01 -19.75 6.55
N GLY A 40 -7.04 -18.98 6.91
CA GLY A 40 -8.30 -19.56 7.39
C GLY A 40 -8.95 -20.50 6.36
N THR A 41 -10.02 -21.21 6.71
CA THR A 41 -10.77 -22.10 5.79
C THR A 41 -12.16 -21.58 5.45
N TRP A 42 -12.31 -20.26 5.44
CA TRP A 42 -13.55 -19.53 5.14
C TRP A 42 -13.51 -18.84 3.77
N TRP A 43 -14.57 -18.10 3.44
CA TRP A 43 -14.76 -17.47 2.12
C TRP A 43 -13.57 -16.61 1.62
N ARG A 44 -12.79 -15.99 2.51
CA ARG A 44 -11.60 -15.21 2.11
C ARG A 44 -10.47 -16.04 1.54
N SER A 45 -10.50 -17.36 1.74
CA SER A 45 -9.49 -18.30 1.27
C SER A 45 -9.90 -18.98 -0.04
N ASP A 46 -11.11 -18.70 -0.49
CA ASP A 46 -11.63 -19.08 -1.80
C ASP A 46 -11.42 -17.92 -2.78
N LYS A 47 -10.69 -18.16 -3.87
CA LYS A 47 -10.29 -17.14 -4.82
C LYS A 47 -11.44 -16.76 -5.75
N GLU A 48 -12.33 -17.71 -6.07
CA GLU A 48 -13.51 -17.41 -6.89
C GLU A 48 -14.48 -16.48 -6.14
N ILE A 49 -14.54 -16.59 -4.82
CA ILE A 49 -15.38 -15.74 -3.97
C ILE A 49 -14.68 -14.43 -3.59
N SER A 50 -13.43 -14.49 -3.12
CA SER A 50 -12.72 -13.34 -2.55
C SER A 50 -11.92 -12.52 -3.55
N GLY A 51 -11.62 -13.08 -4.73
CA GLY A 51 -10.64 -12.53 -5.67
C GLY A 51 -9.18 -12.83 -5.32
N GLY A 52 -8.89 -13.32 -4.12
CA GLY A 52 -7.54 -13.61 -3.64
C GLY A 52 -7.01 -12.59 -2.64
N ILE A 53 -5.84 -12.88 -2.06
CA ILE A 53 -5.25 -12.08 -0.99
C ILE A 53 -4.85 -10.66 -1.45
N LEU A 54 -4.63 -10.49 -2.76
CA LEU A 54 -4.33 -9.20 -3.38
C LEU A 54 -5.55 -8.25 -3.35
N TYR A 55 -6.78 -8.76 -3.41
CA TYR A 55 -7.99 -7.94 -3.31
C TYR A 55 -8.36 -7.61 -1.85
N ASP A 56 -7.88 -8.39 -0.88
CA ASP A 56 -8.06 -8.14 0.55
C ASP A 56 -7.06 -7.07 1.04
N TRP A 57 -5.77 -7.40 1.09
CA TRP A 57 -4.75 -6.47 1.59
C TRP A 57 -4.22 -5.51 0.53
N GLY A 58 -4.15 -5.93 -0.72
CA GLY A 58 -3.64 -5.05 -1.78
C GLY A 58 -4.54 -3.86 -2.07
N ALA A 59 -5.85 -3.98 -1.84
CA ALA A 59 -6.78 -2.86 -1.95
C ALA A 59 -6.42 -1.70 -1.00
N HIS A 60 -5.76 -1.99 0.12
CA HIS A 60 -5.34 -1.01 1.11
C HIS A 60 -3.90 -0.56 0.91
N CYS A 61 -2.96 -1.51 0.76
CA CYS A 61 -1.55 -1.17 0.67
C CYS A 61 -1.20 -0.43 -0.63
N LEU A 62 -1.84 -0.79 -1.74
CA LEU A 62 -1.67 -0.03 -2.98
C LEU A 62 -2.30 1.36 -2.86
N ASP A 63 -3.44 1.49 -2.19
CA ASP A 63 -4.04 2.81 -1.92
C ASP A 63 -3.05 3.69 -1.15
N TRP A 64 -2.50 3.20 -0.04
CA TRP A 64 -1.51 3.95 0.75
C TRP A 64 -0.31 4.38 -0.07
N MET A 65 0.25 3.49 -0.90
CA MET A 65 1.38 3.79 -1.79
C MET A 65 1.06 4.89 -2.80
N LEU A 66 -0.13 4.84 -3.41
CA LEU A 66 -0.57 5.85 -4.39
C LEU A 66 -0.84 7.22 -3.73
N GLN A 67 -1.18 7.25 -2.44
CA GLN A 67 -1.36 8.50 -1.70
C GLN A 67 -0.03 9.18 -1.35
N VAL A 68 1.07 8.40 -1.16
CA VAL A 68 2.41 8.96 -0.89
C VAL A 68 3.21 9.23 -2.17
N VAL A 69 2.99 8.46 -3.24
CA VAL A 69 3.57 8.72 -4.58
C VAL A 69 2.49 9.35 -5.46
N LYS A 70 2.40 10.68 -5.43
CA LYS A 70 1.40 11.46 -6.16
C LYS A 70 1.79 11.68 -7.64
N ASP A 71 1.94 10.58 -8.37
CA ASP A 71 2.21 10.61 -9.81
C ASP A 71 1.43 9.49 -10.55
N LYS A 72 1.43 9.56 -11.88
CA LYS A 72 0.76 8.66 -12.79
C LYS A 72 1.50 7.33 -12.87
N VAL A 73 0.78 6.22 -12.71
CA VAL A 73 1.32 4.87 -12.94
C VAL A 73 1.37 4.61 -14.44
N VAL A 74 2.53 4.17 -14.95
CA VAL A 74 2.74 3.91 -16.38
C VAL A 74 2.81 2.44 -16.72
N SER A 75 3.21 1.60 -15.75
CA SER A 75 3.27 0.15 -15.93
C SER A 75 3.15 -0.60 -14.61
N VAL A 76 2.71 -1.86 -14.73
CA VAL A 76 2.45 -2.77 -13.61
C VAL A 76 3.09 -4.13 -13.92
N SER A 77 3.82 -4.67 -12.95
CA SER A 77 4.32 -6.04 -12.96
C SER A 77 3.74 -6.82 -11.79
N GLY A 78 3.20 -8.01 -12.06
CA GLY A 78 2.69 -8.91 -11.03
C GLY A 78 3.45 -10.23 -11.00
N TYR A 79 3.64 -10.75 -9.79
CA TYR A 79 4.27 -12.04 -9.54
C TYR A 79 3.41 -12.80 -8.53
N ILE A 80 2.94 -13.99 -8.90
CA ILE A 80 2.02 -14.79 -8.09
C ILE A 80 2.59 -16.20 -7.92
N GLN A 81 2.52 -16.74 -6.71
CA GLN A 81 2.95 -18.10 -6.42
C GLN A 81 1.93 -18.85 -5.53
N LYS A 82 1.70 -20.11 -5.88
CA LYS A 82 0.98 -21.10 -5.10
C LYS A 82 1.89 -22.31 -4.89
N ARG A 83 2.29 -22.59 -3.65
CA ARG A 83 3.39 -23.48 -3.29
C ARG A 83 3.04 -24.44 -2.14
N VAL A 84 2.50 -23.95 -1.03
CA VAL A 84 2.34 -24.66 0.24
C VAL A 84 0.87 -24.96 0.56
N TRP A 85 -0.02 -23.97 0.54
CA TRP A 85 -1.36 -24.11 1.14
C TRP A 85 -2.42 -24.67 0.18
N GLN A 86 -2.27 -25.92 -0.28
CA GLN A 86 -3.10 -26.45 -1.39
C GLN A 86 -4.60 -26.62 -1.08
N ILE A 87 -5.01 -26.64 0.20
CA ILE A 87 -6.43 -26.74 0.58
C ILE A 87 -7.21 -25.44 0.33
N VAL A 88 -6.52 -24.31 0.20
CA VAL A 88 -7.11 -23.01 -0.14
C VAL A 88 -6.70 -22.61 -1.55
N THR A 89 -7.56 -21.89 -2.26
CA THR A 89 -7.32 -21.53 -3.67
C THR A 89 -6.57 -20.21 -3.85
N ASN A 90 -6.51 -19.37 -2.81
CA ASN A 90 -5.74 -18.12 -2.84
C ASN A 90 -4.24 -18.38 -3.03
N GLU A 91 -3.53 -17.38 -3.52
CA GLU A 91 -2.08 -17.35 -3.63
C GLU A 91 -1.43 -17.47 -2.26
N ASP A 92 -0.26 -18.11 -2.20
CA ASP A 92 0.54 -18.14 -0.98
C ASP A 92 1.45 -16.91 -0.88
N HIS A 93 1.88 -16.40 -2.04
CA HIS A 93 2.79 -15.27 -2.16
C HIS A 93 2.43 -14.46 -3.40
N PHE A 94 2.40 -13.14 -3.25
CA PHE A 94 2.36 -12.25 -4.40
C PHE A 94 3.27 -11.04 -4.21
N ARG A 95 3.69 -10.46 -5.34
CA ARG A 95 4.35 -9.17 -5.41
C ARG A 95 3.79 -8.35 -6.57
N VAL A 96 3.55 -7.08 -6.33
CA VAL A 96 3.16 -6.08 -7.33
C VAL A 96 4.22 -4.99 -7.36
N VAL A 97 4.67 -4.64 -8.56
CA VAL A 97 5.61 -3.55 -8.80
C VAL A 97 4.95 -2.55 -9.73
N LEU A 98 4.87 -1.30 -9.29
CA LEU A 98 4.36 -0.18 -10.08
C LEU A 98 5.53 0.71 -10.48
N ARG A 99 5.52 1.19 -11.73
CA ARG A 99 6.39 2.30 -12.15
C ARG A 99 5.55 3.53 -12.42
N PHE A 100 6.09 4.67 -12.00
CA PHE A 100 5.46 5.98 -12.17
C PHE A 100 6.12 6.76 -13.31
N GLN A 101 5.44 7.79 -13.78
CA GLN A 101 5.90 8.62 -14.90
C GLN A 101 7.19 9.38 -14.59
N ASN A 102 7.35 9.88 -13.36
CA ASN A 102 8.58 10.51 -12.85
C ASN A 102 9.71 9.51 -12.56
N GLY A 103 9.49 8.21 -12.77
CA GLY A 103 10.47 7.16 -12.51
C GLY A 103 10.45 6.58 -11.10
N ALA A 104 9.56 7.05 -10.21
CA ALA A 104 9.37 6.42 -8.91
C ALA A 104 8.87 4.98 -9.04
N VAL A 105 9.08 4.18 -7.99
CA VAL A 105 8.68 2.76 -7.94
C VAL A 105 7.92 2.44 -6.66
N ALA A 106 6.79 1.73 -6.77
CA ALA A 106 6.10 1.16 -5.62
C ALA A 106 6.15 -0.36 -5.64
N ASN A 107 6.55 -0.97 -4.52
CA ASN A 107 6.73 -2.42 -4.38
C ASN A 107 5.86 -2.95 -3.25
N PHE A 108 4.84 -3.72 -3.56
CA PHE A 108 3.99 -4.34 -2.56
C PHE A 108 4.13 -5.86 -2.59
N CYS A 109 4.34 -6.49 -1.43
CA CYS A 109 4.36 -7.92 -1.28
C CYS A 109 3.57 -8.38 -0.07
N ASN A 110 2.81 -9.45 -0.24
CA ASN A 110 2.23 -10.20 0.86
C ASN A 110 2.47 -11.70 0.67
N SER A 111 2.76 -12.38 1.78
CA SER A 111 3.20 -13.76 1.75
C SER A 111 2.78 -14.51 3.01
N SER A 112 1.94 -15.53 2.87
CA SER A 112 1.57 -16.50 3.92
C SER A 112 2.59 -17.63 4.10
N ILE A 113 3.66 -17.60 3.32
CA ILE A 113 4.82 -18.51 3.41
C ILE A 113 6.11 -17.76 3.75
N CYS A 114 6.02 -16.57 4.35
CA CYS A 114 7.17 -15.81 4.82
C CYS A 114 7.59 -16.29 6.21
N ALA A 115 8.67 -17.07 6.29
CA ALA A 115 9.22 -17.53 7.58
C ALA A 115 10.02 -16.46 8.35
N LEU A 116 10.22 -15.28 7.76
CA LEU A 116 10.89 -14.17 8.41
C LEU A 116 9.87 -13.38 9.24
N ALA A 117 10.17 -13.16 10.52
CA ALA A 117 9.23 -12.54 11.47
C ALA A 117 8.81 -11.11 11.06
N ASN A 118 9.72 -10.34 10.45
CA ASN A 118 9.48 -8.96 10.00
C ASN A 118 10.20 -8.74 8.66
N PRO A 119 9.55 -8.96 7.51
CA PRO A 119 10.26 -8.93 6.23
C PRO A 119 10.73 -7.52 5.85
N VAL A 120 9.86 -6.49 5.92
CA VAL A 120 10.25 -5.08 5.69
C VAL A 120 9.34 -4.10 6.43
N GLY A 121 8.05 -4.39 6.59
CA GLY A 121 7.08 -3.41 7.07
C GLY A 121 6.74 -2.41 5.96
N TRP A 122 6.70 -1.11 6.27
CA TRP A 122 6.52 -0.04 5.27
C TRP A 122 7.68 0.93 5.25
N ARG A 123 8.38 1.00 4.11
CA ARG A 123 9.51 1.90 3.86
C ARG A 123 9.15 2.89 2.75
N ILE A 124 9.44 4.16 2.96
CA ILE A 124 9.28 5.24 1.97
C ILE A 124 10.62 5.95 1.86
N LEU A 125 11.18 6.03 0.66
CA LEU A 125 12.42 6.74 0.39
C LEU A 125 12.14 8.01 -0.40
N GLY A 126 12.69 9.12 0.09
CA GLY A 126 12.68 10.39 -0.60
C GLY A 126 14.08 10.96 -0.78
N ARG A 127 14.18 12.01 -1.60
CA ARG A 127 15.45 12.65 -1.97
C ARG A 127 16.31 13.12 -0.78
N GLN A 128 15.68 13.41 0.35
CA GLN A 128 16.32 14.04 1.53
C GLN A 128 16.17 13.21 2.81
N GLY A 129 15.56 12.03 2.74
CA GLY A 129 15.30 11.22 3.92
C GLY A 129 14.53 9.95 3.63
N ALA A 130 14.14 9.26 4.70
CA ALA A 130 13.33 8.05 4.62
C ALA A 130 12.37 7.96 5.82
N ILE A 131 11.24 7.31 5.60
CA ILE A 131 10.30 6.92 6.66
C ILE A 131 10.26 5.40 6.67
N HIS A 132 10.36 4.79 7.84
CA HIS A 132 10.27 3.35 7.99
C HIS A 132 9.43 2.95 9.19
N PHE A 133 8.45 2.07 8.96
CA PHE A 133 7.74 1.34 9.99
C PHE A 133 8.19 -0.12 9.89
N PRO A 134 8.92 -0.68 10.88
CA PRO A 134 9.34 -2.09 10.89
C PRO A 134 8.20 -3.10 10.63
N THR A 135 7.01 -2.78 11.09
CA THR A 135 5.73 -3.42 10.76
C THR A 135 4.71 -2.35 10.39
N VAL A 136 3.72 -2.68 9.57
CA VAL A 136 2.62 -1.75 9.22
C VAL A 136 1.69 -1.43 10.39
N PHE A 137 1.98 -1.90 11.61
CA PHE A 137 1.17 -1.68 12.81
C PHE A 137 1.94 -1.00 13.95
N ASP A 138 3.17 -0.55 13.67
CA ASP A 138 4.01 0.08 14.68
C ASP A 138 3.47 1.45 15.07
N GLN A 139 3.56 1.72 16.37
CA GLN A 139 3.14 2.99 17.00
C GLN A 139 4.20 4.09 16.88
N GLU A 140 5.34 3.79 16.25
CA GLU A 140 6.43 4.72 16.02
C GLU A 140 7.01 4.52 14.62
N ALA A 141 7.32 5.63 13.96
CA ALA A 141 8.05 5.65 12.70
C ALA A 141 9.52 5.98 12.94
N ASP A 142 10.41 5.33 12.20
CA ASP A 142 11.78 5.77 12.02
C ASP A 142 11.85 6.81 10.90
N LEU A 143 12.04 8.09 11.27
CA LEU A 143 12.30 9.18 10.34
C LEU A 143 13.81 9.39 10.20
N THR A 144 14.34 9.11 9.02
CA THR A 144 15.73 9.40 8.67
C THR A 144 15.81 10.74 7.95
N THR A 145 16.62 11.67 8.45
CA THR A 145 16.94 12.95 7.82
C THR A 145 18.45 13.10 7.64
N ILE A 146 18.89 13.98 6.74
CA ILE A 146 20.32 14.29 6.56
C ILE A 146 20.72 15.50 7.40
N LEU A 147 21.56 15.30 8.41
CA LEU A 147 22.16 16.35 9.24
C LEU A 147 23.68 16.30 9.05
N ASP A 148 24.29 17.43 8.69
CA ASP A 148 25.74 17.55 8.41
C ASP A 148 26.27 16.47 7.44
N GLY A 149 25.48 16.15 6.41
CA GLY A 149 25.83 15.15 5.40
C GLY A 149 25.71 13.68 5.87
N LYS A 150 25.18 13.43 7.07
CA LYS A 150 25.01 12.09 7.62
C LYS A 150 23.53 11.77 7.88
N PRO A 151 23.09 10.52 7.66
CA PRO A 151 21.75 10.10 8.03
C PRO A 151 21.62 10.03 9.55
N VAL A 152 20.56 10.65 10.08
CA VAL A 152 20.18 10.62 11.50
C VAL A 152 18.75 10.11 11.59
N ILE A 153 18.54 9.09 12.43
CA ILE A 153 17.23 8.49 12.68
C ILE A 153 16.61 9.13 13.92
N THR A 154 15.38 9.60 13.79
CA THR A 154 14.55 10.10 14.89
C THR A 154 13.28 9.25 14.97
N LYS A 155 12.93 8.80 16.17
CA LYS A 155 11.65 8.14 16.44
C LYS A 155 10.54 9.18 16.44
N VAL A 156 9.53 8.98 15.60
CA VAL A 156 8.35 9.83 15.52
C VAL A 156 7.16 9.02 16.03
N PRO A 157 6.52 9.41 17.14
CA PRO A 157 5.28 8.79 17.59
C PRO A 157 4.23 8.85 16.49
N ALA A 158 3.52 7.75 16.26
CA ALA A 158 2.47 7.71 15.27
C ALA A 158 1.29 8.60 15.69
N GLU A 159 0.66 9.23 14.70
CA GLU A 159 -0.65 9.87 14.85
C GLU A 159 -1.66 8.87 15.42
N PRO A 160 -2.63 9.29 16.24
CA PRO A 160 -3.67 8.38 16.70
C PRO A 160 -4.55 7.90 15.54
N ASP A 161 -5.06 6.67 15.65
CA ASP A 161 -6.10 6.18 14.74
C ASP A 161 -7.35 7.06 14.79
N ASP A 162 -7.99 7.28 13.64
CA ASP A 162 -9.20 8.11 13.56
C ASP A 162 -10.27 7.54 12.60
N TRP A 163 -10.57 6.26 12.74
CA TRP A 163 -11.61 5.57 11.96
C TRP A 163 -12.96 6.32 11.91
N PRO A 164 -13.43 6.98 12.99
CA PRO A 164 -14.67 7.74 12.95
C PRO A 164 -14.65 8.94 11.98
N ALA A 165 -13.48 9.44 11.57
CA ALA A 165 -13.38 10.53 10.60
C ALA A 165 -13.95 10.17 9.22
N PHE A 166 -13.92 8.90 8.82
CA PHE A 166 -14.60 8.48 7.59
C PHE A 166 -16.09 8.83 7.65
N TYR A 167 -16.75 8.48 8.75
CA TYR A 167 -18.18 8.72 8.93
C TYR A 167 -18.49 10.20 9.11
N ARG A 168 -17.61 10.97 9.79
CA ARG A 168 -17.74 12.43 9.85
C ARG A 168 -17.67 13.05 8.47
N ASN A 169 -16.67 12.71 7.65
CA ASN A 169 -16.57 13.21 6.29
C ASN A 169 -17.76 12.81 5.41
N LEU A 170 -18.28 11.59 5.57
CA LEU A 170 -19.48 11.14 4.86
C LEU A 170 -20.71 11.95 5.29
N ALA A 171 -20.90 12.18 6.58
CA ALA A 171 -21.99 13.00 7.11
C ALA A 171 -21.87 14.45 6.60
N ASP A 172 -20.67 15.04 6.66
CA ASP A 172 -20.40 16.39 6.18
C ASP A 172 -20.62 16.52 4.67
N HIS A 173 -20.31 15.48 3.90
CA HIS A 173 -20.61 15.43 2.47
C HIS A 173 -22.12 15.45 2.22
N LEU A 174 -22.88 14.60 2.94
CA LEU A 174 -24.33 14.50 2.78
C LEU A 174 -25.07 15.76 3.25
N HIS A 175 -24.59 16.42 4.30
CA HIS A 175 -25.22 17.61 4.86
C HIS A 175 -24.79 18.91 4.21
N TYR A 176 -23.51 19.04 3.84
CA TYR A 176 -22.90 20.31 3.46
C TYR A 176 -22.15 20.28 2.12
N GLY A 177 -22.12 19.14 1.42
CA GLY A 177 -21.43 19.01 0.14
C GLY A 177 -19.91 19.07 0.23
N VAL A 178 -19.32 18.88 1.43
CA VAL A 178 -17.87 18.79 1.61
C VAL A 178 -17.31 17.67 0.71
N PRO A 179 -16.18 17.86 0.01
CA PRO A 179 -15.60 16.80 -0.82
C PRO A 179 -15.32 15.53 -0.02
N LEU A 180 -15.62 14.37 -0.62
CA LEU A 180 -15.30 13.07 -0.02
C LEU A 180 -13.77 12.90 0.08
N ALA A 181 -13.28 12.48 1.24
CA ALA A 181 -11.88 12.15 1.45
C ALA A 181 -11.45 10.88 0.70
N CYS A 182 -12.41 10.00 0.37
CA CYS A 182 -12.21 8.79 -0.43
C CYS A 182 -13.03 8.88 -1.72
N GLN A 183 -12.38 9.27 -2.81
CA GLN A 183 -13.04 9.38 -4.11
C GLN A 183 -13.26 7.98 -4.73
N PRO A 184 -14.36 7.75 -5.46
CA PRO A 184 -14.59 6.48 -6.15
C PRO A 184 -13.47 6.13 -7.14
N GLU A 185 -12.89 7.15 -7.78
CA GLU A 185 -11.79 6.97 -8.74
C GLU A 185 -10.54 6.38 -8.09
N ASP A 186 -10.25 6.70 -6.83
CA ASP A 186 -9.10 6.13 -6.11
C ASP A 186 -9.22 4.62 -6.02
N SER A 187 -10.42 4.13 -5.69
CA SER A 187 -10.67 2.70 -5.58
C SER A 187 -10.71 2.02 -6.94
N ALA A 188 -11.27 2.67 -7.95
CA ALA A 188 -11.25 2.17 -9.32
C ALA A 188 -9.81 2.06 -9.87
N ARG A 189 -8.93 3.01 -9.51
CA ARG A 189 -7.50 2.99 -9.81
C ARG A 189 -6.81 1.79 -9.19
N VAL A 190 -7.01 1.57 -7.90
CA VAL A 190 -6.43 0.43 -7.16
C VAL A 190 -6.90 -0.91 -7.73
N ILE A 191 -8.21 -1.09 -7.94
CA ILE A 191 -8.75 -2.32 -8.52
C ILE A 191 -8.24 -2.55 -9.95
N GLY A 192 -8.10 -1.48 -10.75
CA GLY A 192 -7.49 -1.54 -12.07
C GLY A 192 -6.04 -2.02 -12.02
N ILE A 193 -5.25 -1.55 -11.05
CA ILE A 193 -3.87 -1.99 -10.83
C ILE A 193 -3.82 -3.47 -10.42
N ILE A 194 -4.68 -3.89 -9.48
CA ILE A 194 -4.76 -5.28 -9.02
C ILE A 194 -5.07 -6.22 -10.19
N SER A 195 -6.12 -5.91 -10.96
CA SER A 195 -6.47 -6.68 -12.16
C SER A 195 -5.31 -6.72 -13.17
N LYS A 196 -4.62 -5.59 -13.37
CA LYS A 196 -3.47 -5.53 -14.29
C LYS A 196 -2.29 -6.35 -13.78
N ALA A 197 -2.05 -6.41 -12.48
CA ALA A 197 -1.01 -7.22 -11.88
C ALA A 197 -1.28 -8.71 -12.10
N GLU A 198 -2.53 -9.17 -11.98
CA GLU A 198 -2.90 -10.56 -12.29
C GLU A 198 -2.69 -10.89 -13.79
N GLU A 199 -3.07 -9.99 -14.69
CA GLU A 199 -2.80 -10.12 -16.12
C GLU A 199 -1.29 -10.20 -16.40
N SER A 200 -0.51 -9.33 -15.77
CA SER A 200 0.95 -9.30 -15.89
C SER A 200 1.58 -10.61 -15.39
N ALA A 201 1.13 -11.12 -14.25
CA ALA A 201 1.61 -12.39 -13.69
C ALA A 201 1.33 -13.56 -14.64
N LYS A 202 0.12 -13.62 -15.23
CA LYS A 202 -0.25 -14.63 -16.24
C LYS A 202 0.61 -14.50 -17.50
N ALA A 203 0.85 -13.27 -17.96
CA ALA A 203 1.63 -12.98 -19.16
C ALA A 203 3.15 -13.09 -18.96
N LYS A 204 3.62 -13.17 -17.71
CA LYS A 204 5.04 -13.20 -17.31
C LYS A 204 5.85 -12.03 -17.85
N LYS A 205 5.25 -10.84 -17.91
CA LYS A 205 5.90 -9.60 -18.35
C LYS A 205 5.25 -8.38 -17.73
N GLU A 206 6.00 -7.30 -17.65
CA GLU A 206 5.46 -5.98 -17.34
C GLU A 206 4.41 -5.57 -18.37
N LEU A 207 3.29 -4.99 -17.91
CA LEU A 207 2.23 -4.49 -18.77
C LEU A 207 2.08 -2.98 -18.62
N PRO A 208 1.84 -2.23 -19.71
CA PRO A 208 1.50 -0.82 -19.63
C PRO A 208 0.17 -0.64 -18.90
N PHE A 209 0.06 0.43 -18.13
CA PHE A 209 -1.15 0.78 -17.40
C PHE A 209 -1.65 2.16 -17.83
N ASN A 210 -2.85 2.21 -18.40
CA ASN A 210 -3.50 3.46 -18.72
C ASN A 210 -4.20 4.02 -17.48
N ASP A 211 -3.45 4.78 -16.69
CA ASP A 211 -3.93 5.38 -15.45
C ASP A 211 -4.86 6.57 -15.70
N LYS A 212 -6.10 6.26 -16.13
CA LYS A 212 -7.14 7.24 -16.44
C LYS A 212 -7.79 7.88 -15.20
N TYR A 213 -7.47 7.37 -14.01
CA TYR A 213 -8.03 7.82 -12.73
C TYR A 213 -7.05 8.71 -11.94
N PHE A 214 -5.82 8.86 -12.42
CA PHE A 214 -4.89 9.85 -11.90
C PHE A 214 -5.41 11.27 -12.18
N LYS A 215 -5.45 12.12 -11.15
CA LYS A 215 -5.93 13.50 -11.18
C LYS A 215 -4.80 14.44 -10.77
#